data_AF-A0A2P8QSZ8-F1
#
_entry.id   AF-A0A2P8QSZ8-F1
#
_cell.length_a   1.000
_cell.length_b   1.000
_cell.length_c   1.000
_cell.angle_alpha   90.00
_cell.angle_beta   90.00
_cell.angle_gamma   90.00
#
_symmetry.space_group_name_H-M   'P 1'
#
loop_
_entity.id
_entity.type
_entity.pdbx_description
1 polymer ?
#
loop_
_entity_poly.entity_id
_entity_poly.type
_entity_poly.pdbx_seq_one_letter_code
_entity_poly.pdbx_strand_id
1 'polypeptide(L)'
;MVKIISRKSLGIQPVYDIGVERDHKFVLKNGLVASNCFNKSHSTAYGYVTYQTAYLKANFPVEYMAALLTANSDKTEQVQKYIATCLNMNIQIEPPDINRSGVDFTPIENNILFGLSAVKGLGGEAIASILKARSDGEFKSLADFCDRVDLRAVTRRTIEPLIY
;
A
#
# COMPACT_ATOMS: atom_id res chain seq x y z
N MET A 1 -16.88 18.13 -1.27
CA MET A 1 -17.86 17.61 -2.25
C MET A 1 -18.04 18.69 -3.32
N VAL A 2 -17.59 18.45 -4.55
CA VAL A 2 -17.62 19.47 -5.62
C VAL A 2 -19.06 19.63 -6.10
N LYS A 3 -19.59 20.85 -6.08
CA LYS A 3 -20.96 21.17 -6.49
C LYS A 3 -20.89 21.96 -7.80
N ILE A 4 -21.48 21.44 -8.87
CA ILE A 4 -21.55 22.15 -10.15
C ILE A 4 -22.49 23.35 -9.98
N ILE A 5 -21.97 24.55 -10.20
CA ILE A 5 -22.66 25.82 -9.93
C ILE A 5 -23.41 26.35 -11.17
N SER A 6 -22.98 25.96 -12.37
CA SER A 6 -23.72 26.22 -13.61
C SER A 6 -23.29 25.27 -14.74
N ARG A 7 -24.14 25.14 -15.76
CA ARG A 7 -23.83 24.50 -17.04
C ARG A 7 -24.23 25.42 -18.18
N LYS A 8 -23.40 25.51 -19.21
CA LYS A 8 -23.71 26.26 -20.43
C LYS A 8 -23.46 25.37 -21.64
N SER A 9 -24.47 25.21 -22.48
CA SER A 9 -24.30 24.53 -23.77
C SER A 9 -23.45 25.40 -24.68
N LEU A 10 -22.43 24.81 -25.31
CA LEU A 10 -21.61 25.46 -26.35
C LEU A 10 -22.09 25.10 -27.77
N GLY A 11 -23.27 24.49 -27.88
CA GLY A 11 -23.80 23.96 -29.14
C GLY A 11 -23.10 22.68 -29.58
N ILE A 12 -23.34 22.27 -30.82
CA ILE A 12 -22.66 21.14 -31.46
C ILE A 12 -21.29 21.65 -31.94
N GLN A 13 -20.22 21.16 -31.32
CA GLN A 13 -18.84 21.49 -31.70
C GLN A 13 -18.16 20.20 -32.18
N PRO A 14 -17.32 20.25 -33.23
CA PRO A 14 -16.45 19.14 -33.58
C PRO A 14 -15.41 18.97 -32.48
N VAL A 15 -15.61 17.95 -31.63
CA VAL A 15 -14.62 17.50 -30.65
C VAL A 15 -13.78 16.39 -31.26
N TYR A 16 -12.51 16.30 -30.90
CA TYR A 16 -11.63 15.20 -31.34
C TYR A 16 -11.92 13.87 -30.64
N ASP A 17 -13.15 13.68 -30.16
CA ASP A 17 -13.59 12.47 -29.47
C ASP A 17 -14.75 11.84 -30.24
N ILE A 18 -14.64 10.53 -30.49
CA ILE A 18 -15.52 9.78 -31.38
C ILE A 18 -16.75 9.34 -30.57
N GLY A 19 -17.82 10.12 -30.63
CA GLY A 19 -19.14 9.76 -30.08
C GLY A 19 -20.11 9.29 -31.16
N VAL A 20 -20.87 8.21 -30.89
CA VAL A 20 -21.94 7.69 -31.77
C VAL A 20 -23.26 7.55 -30.98
N GLU A 21 -24.37 7.94 -31.62
CA GLU A 21 -25.71 8.08 -31.02
C GLU A 21 -26.50 6.78 -30.80
N ARG A 22 -26.14 5.65 -31.43
CA ARG A 22 -26.80 4.35 -31.19
C ARG A 22 -25.83 3.18 -31.28
N ASP A 23 -25.87 2.36 -30.24
CA ASP A 23 -25.16 1.10 -29.98
C ASP A 23 -23.62 1.17 -29.94
N HIS A 24 -23.04 0.60 -28.87
CA HIS A 24 -21.60 0.50 -28.58
C HIS A 24 -20.85 -0.47 -29.53
N LYS A 25 -21.12 -0.36 -30.83
CA LYS A 25 -20.48 -1.12 -31.90
C LYS A 25 -19.92 -0.11 -32.89
N PHE A 26 -18.64 0.22 -32.76
CA PHE A 26 -17.96 1.10 -33.72
C PHE A 26 -17.97 0.41 -35.09
N VAL A 27 -18.83 0.85 -36.02
CA VAL A 27 -18.82 0.33 -37.40
C VAL A 27 -17.78 1.10 -38.19
N LEU A 28 -16.73 0.42 -38.65
CA LEU A 28 -15.70 0.95 -39.51
C LEU A 28 -16.28 1.26 -40.90
N LYS A 29 -15.64 2.18 -41.64
CA LYS A 29 -16.08 2.61 -42.99
C LYS A 29 -16.24 1.46 -43.99
N ASN A 30 -15.60 0.31 -43.75
CA ASN A 30 -15.71 -0.91 -44.56
C ASN A 30 -16.81 -1.89 -44.10
N GLY A 31 -17.70 -1.46 -43.19
CA GLY A 31 -18.82 -2.27 -42.70
C GLY A 31 -18.47 -3.26 -41.58
N LEU A 32 -17.22 -3.28 -41.09
CA LEU A 32 -16.81 -4.14 -39.99
C LEU A 32 -17.17 -3.53 -38.63
N VAL A 33 -17.64 -4.35 -37.70
CA VAL A 33 -17.88 -3.95 -36.31
C VAL A 33 -16.57 -4.09 -35.53
N ALA A 34 -16.07 -2.99 -35.00
CA ALA A 34 -14.95 -2.99 -34.06
C ALA A 34 -15.49 -3.27 -32.65
N SER A 35 -15.69 -4.56 -32.36
CA SER A 35 -15.82 -5.05 -31.00
C SER A 35 -14.43 -5.02 -30.34
N ASN A 36 -14.35 -4.53 -29.10
CA ASN A 36 -13.11 -4.41 -28.29
C ASN A 36 -12.15 -3.26 -28.63
N CYS A 37 -12.61 -2.17 -29.25
CA CYS A 37 -11.82 -0.93 -29.29
C CYS A 37 -11.60 -0.39 -27.87
N PHE A 38 -10.36 -0.03 -27.55
CA PHE A 38 -9.97 0.51 -26.25
C PHE A 38 -9.58 1.98 -26.35
N ASN A 39 -9.98 2.78 -25.37
CA ASN A 39 -9.69 4.20 -25.36
C ASN A 39 -8.19 4.45 -25.12
N LYS A 40 -7.52 5.05 -26.12
CA LYS A 40 -6.06 5.27 -26.08
C LYS A 40 -5.61 6.19 -24.95
N SER A 41 -6.32 7.27 -24.65
CA SER A 41 -5.91 8.20 -23.59
C SER A 41 -5.96 7.53 -22.22
N HIS A 42 -7.00 6.75 -21.95
CA HIS A 42 -7.13 5.94 -20.75
C HIS A 42 -6.03 4.87 -20.64
N SER A 43 -5.80 4.09 -21.70
CA SER A 43 -4.73 3.08 -21.73
C SER A 43 -3.34 3.69 -21.52
N THR A 44 -3.09 4.87 -22.11
CA THR A 44 -1.79 5.55 -21.99
C THR A 44 -1.54 5.99 -20.54
N ALA A 45 -2.55 6.54 -19.86
CA ALA A 45 -2.44 6.94 -18.46
C ALA A 45 -2.13 5.75 -17.54
N TYR A 46 -2.84 4.63 -17.71
CA TYR A 46 -2.57 3.40 -16.94
C TYR A 46 -1.22 2.78 -17.27
N GLY A 47 -0.82 2.78 -18.54
CA GLY A 47 0.50 2.33 -18.98
C GLY A 47 1.62 3.12 -18.31
N TYR A 48 1.45 4.44 -18.13
CA TYR A 48 2.43 5.28 -17.46
C TYR A 48 2.63 4.91 -15.98
N VAL A 49 1.55 4.74 -15.22
CA VAL A 49 1.62 4.32 -13.81
C VAL A 49 2.22 2.91 -13.69
N THR A 50 1.87 2.01 -14.62
CA THR A 50 2.43 0.65 -14.68
C THR A 50 3.93 0.68 -14.91
N TYR A 51 4.40 1.53 -15.83
CA TYR A 51 5.83 1.73 -16.08
C TYR A 51 6.56 2.26 -14.84
N GLN A 52 6.00 3.26 -14.15
CA GLN A 52 6.59 3.79 -12.91
C GLN A 52 6.70 2.71 -11.83
N THR A 53 5.64 1.89 -11.67
CA THR A 53 5.60 0.79 -10.70
C THR A 53 6.66 -0.27 -11.04
N ALA A 54 6.77 -0.65 -12.31
CA ALA A 54 7.75 -1.61 -12.78
C ALA A 54 9.18 -1.07 -12.62
N TYR A 55 9.40 0.22 -12.90
CA TYR A 55 10.69 0.88 -12.70
C TYR A 55 11.11 0.85 -11.23
N LEU A 56 10.23 1.19 -10.29
CA LEU A 56 10.52 1.13 -8.86
C LEU A 56 10.83 -0.30 -8.43
N LYS A 57 10.05 -1.30 -8.86
CA LYS A 57 10.32 -2.71 -8.54
C LYS A 57 11.66 -3.20 -9.09
N ALA A 58 12.08 -2.73 -10.27
CA ALA A 58 13.32 -3.16 -10.91
C ALA A 58 14.58 -2.51 -10.29
N ASN A 59 14.49 -1.25 -9.85
CA ASN A 59 15.65 -0.48 -9.40
C ASN A 59 15.72 -0.31 -7.87
N PHE A 60 14.58 -0.39 -7.18
CA PHE A 60 14.44 -0.23 -5.72
C PHE A 60 13.56 -1.36 -5.16
N PRO A 61 13.96 -2.64 -5.33
CA PRO A 61 13.10 -3.78 -5.03
C PRO A 61 12.76 -3.89 -3.54
N VAL A 62 13.68 -3.53 -2.64
CA VAL A 62 13.49 -3.62 -1.18
C VAL A 62 12.47 -2.60 -0.72
N GLU A 63 12.64 -1.33 -1.12
CA GLU A 63 11.74 -0.23 -0.80
C GLU A 63 10.36 -0.43 -1.43
N TYR A 64 10.32 -0.92 -2.67
CA TYR A 64 9.07 -1.25 -3.35
C TYR A 64 8.29 -2.31 -2.59
N MET A 65 8.95 -3.40 -2.18
CA MET A 65 8.30 -4.47 -1.44
C MET A 65 7.89 -4.03 -0.03
N ALA A 66 8.69 -3.20 0.65
CA ALA A 66 8.34 -2.62 1.94
C ALA A 66 7.09 -1.72 1.85
N ALA A 67 7.00 -0.89 0.82
CA ALA A 67 5.82 -0.06 0.56
C ALA A 67 4.58 -0.92 0.25
N LEU A 68 4.74 -1.99 -0.52
CA LEU A 68 3.66 -2.89 -0.89
C LEU A 68 3.12 -3.67 0.32
N LEU A 69 4.01 -4.12 1.21
CA LEU A 69 3.67 -4.75 2.49
C LEU A 69 2.92 -3.78 3.40
N THR A 70 3.41 -2.55 3.52
CA THR A 70 2.79 -1.47 4.33
C THR A 70 1.37 -1.15 3.86
N ALA A 71 1.18 -0.96 2.56
CA ALA A 71 -0.12 -0.65 1.96
C ALA A 71 -1.16 -1.77 2.12
N ASN A 72 -0.75 -2.97 2.55
CA ASN A 72 -1.62 -4.12 2.74
C ASN A 72 -1.48 -4.73 4.15
N SER A 73 -0.92 -4.00 5.12
CA SER A 73 -0.62 -4.48 6.48
C SER A 73 -1.85 -5.07 7.20
N ASP A 74 -3.02 -4.51 6.92
CA ASP A 74 -4.33 -4.89 7.43
C ASP A 74 -4.92 -6.17 6.77
N LYS A 75 -4.29 -6.70 5.71
CA LYS A 75 -4.75 -7.90 4.97
C LYS A 75 -3.75 -9.05 5.10
N THR A 76 -3.92 -9.86 6.14
CA THR A 76 -2.98 -10.96 6.48
C THR A 76 -2.67 -11.89 5.30
N GLU A 77 -3.66 -12.32 4.53
CA GLU A 77 -3.43 -13.20 3.36
C GLU A 77 -2.56 -12.54 2.29
N GLN A 78 -2.72 -11.24 2.09
CA GLN A 78 -1.99 -10.50 1.08
C GLN A 78 -0.55 -10.23 1.52
N VAL A 79 -0.37 -9.90 2.81
CA VAL A 79 0.96 -9.80 3.44
C VAL A 79 1.72 -11.11 3.24
N GLN A 80 1.14 -12.26 3.55
CA GLN A 80 1.80 -13.56 3.40
C GLN A 80 2.26 -13.84 1.95
N LYS A 81 1.44 -13.48 0.94
CA LYS A 81 1.82 -13.59 -0.48
C LYS A 81 3.02 -12.71 -0.82
N TYR A 82 3.07 -11.49 -0.29
CA TYR A 82 4.19 -10.59 -0.52
C TYR A 82 5.45 -11.01 0.23
N ILE A 83 5.33 -11.56 1.45
CA ILE A 83 6.44 -12.18 2.17
C ILE A 83 7.07 -13.29 1.34
N ALA A 84 6.26 -14.21 0.80
CA ALA A 84 6.76 -15.27 -0.08
C ALA A 84 7.44 -14.72 -1.34
N THR A 85 6.95 -13.61 -1.88
CA THR A 85 7.57 -12.92 -3.03
C THR A 85 8.92 -12.31 -2.65
N CYS A 86 9.03 -11.66 -1.48
CA CYS A 86 10.31 -11.13 -0.97
C CYS A 86 11.36 -12.24 -0.86
N LEU A 87 10.99 -13.38 -0.28
CA LEU A 87 11.88 -14.53 -0.13
C LEU A 87 12.36 -15.05 -1.48
N ASN A 88 11.48 -15.14 -2.49
CA ASN A 88 11.86 -15.51 -3.86
C ASN A 88 12.76 -14.49 -4.55
N MET A 89 12.74 -13.23 -4.10
CA MET A 89 13.63 -12.15 -4.55
C MET A 89 14.92 -12.07 -3.72
N ASN A 90 15.17 -13.01 -2.82
CA ASN A 90 16.27 -13.02 -1.84
C ASN A 90 16.26 -11.84 -0.86
N ILE A 91 15.08 -11.25 -0.61
CA ILE A 91 14.87 -10.20 0.39
C ILE A 91 14.39 -10.86 1.67
N GLN A 92 15.20 -10.81 2.72
CA GLN A 92 14.78 -11.33 4.02
C GLN A 92 13.88 -10.33 4.74
N ILE A 93 12.95 -10.87 5.52
CA ILE A 93 12.08 -10.06 6.37
C ILE A 93 12.46 -10.36 7.81
N GLU A 94 13.07 -9.37 8.46
CA GLU A 94 13.39 -9.44 9.88
C GLU A 94 12.10 -9.37 10.70
N PRO A 95 11.98 -10.15 11.78
CA PRO A 95 10.81 -10.12 12.65
C PRO A 95 10.62 -8.74 13.30
N PRO A 96 9.42 -8.42 13.80
CA PRO A 96 9.18 -7.16 14.49
C PRO A 96 10.06 -7.04 15.73
N ASP A 97 10.58 -5.84 15.97
CA ASP A 97 11.44 -5.52 17.10
C ASP A 97 10.95 -4.23 17.76
N ILE A 98 10.61 -4.26 19.04
CA ILE A 98 10.09 -3.10 19.78
C ILE A 98 11.06 -1.91 19.80
N ASN A 99 12.36 -2.14 19.66
CA ASN A 99 13.39 -1.10 19.64
C ASN A 99 13.69 -0.57 18.23
N ARG A 100 13.47 -1.39 17.18
CA ARG A 100 13.84 -1.02 15.80
C ARG A 100 12.62 -0.76 14.89
N SER A 101 11.54 -1.53 15.03
CA SER A 101 10.40 -1.48 14.11
C SER A 101 9.65 -0.14 14.21
N GLY A 102 9.25 0.37 13.05
CA GLY A 102 8.30 1.47 12.94
C GLY A 102 6.86 0.98 12.92
N VAL A 103 5.93 1.90 12.61
CA VAL A 103 4.54 1.53 12.29
C VAL A 103 4.52 0.68 11.01
N ASP A 104 5.27 1.11 10.01
CA ASP A 104 5.30 0.54 8.67
C ASP A 104 6.48 -0.41 8.46
N PHE A 105 6.42 -1.23 7.41
CA PHE A 105 7.56 -2.04 7.00
C PHE A 105 8.68 -1.12 6.55
N THR A 106 9.87 -1.34 7.11
CA THR A 106 11.02 -0.44 6.90
C THR A 106 12.10 -1.14 6.10
N PRO A 107 12.54 -0.61 4.94
CA PRO A 107 13.68 -1.16 4.22
C PRO A 107 14.96 -0.95 5.03
N ILE A 108 15.75 -2.00 5.23
CA ILE A 108 17.04 -1.96 5.92
C ILE A 108 18.06 -2.68 5.04
N GLU A 109 18.92 -1.90 4.37
CA GLU A 109 19.90 -2.42 3.41
C GLU A 109 19.22 -3.32 2.36
N ASN A 110 19.49 -4.63 2.38
CA ASN A 110 18.93 -5.62 1.47
C ASN A 110 17.71 -6.37 2.04
N ASN A 111 17.26 -6.00 3.24
CA ASN A 111 16.20 -6.66 3.98
C ASN A 111 15.06 -5.69 4.31
N ILE A 112 13.98 -6.23 4.90
CA ILE A 112 12.85 -5.45 5.36
C ILE A 112 12.60 -5.78 6.83
N LEU A 113 12.52 -4.76 7.68
CA LEU A 113 12.07 -4.92 9.06
C LEU A 113 10.55 -4.86 9.14
N PHE A 114 9.97 -5.83 9.83
CA PHE A 114 8.52 -5.94 10.00
C PHE A 114 7.94 -4.70 10.69
N GLY A 115 6.86 -4.16 10.13
CA GLY A 115 6.13 -3.05 10.71
C GLY A 115 5.21 -3.50 11.85
N LEU A 116 5.15 -2.73 12.94
CA LEU A 116 4.28 -3.05 14.08
C LEU A 116 2.79 -3.09 13.71
N SER A 117 2.38 -2.35 12.67
CA SER A 117 1.00 -2.35 12.15
C SER A 117 0.53 -3.70 11.62
N ALA A 118 1.46 -4.55 11.16
CA ALA A 118 1.14 -5.87 10.62
C ALA A 118 1.15 -6.98 11.69
N VAL A 119 1.48 -6.65 12.95
CA VAL A 119 1.42 -7.61 14.06
C VAL A 119 -0.03 -7.79 14.48
N LYS A 120 -0.54 -9.02 14.37
CA LYS A 120 -1.95 -9.33 14.66
C LYS A 120 -2.27 -9.04 16.13
N GLY A 121 -3.24 -8.15 16.37
CA GLY A 121 -3.66 -7.78 17.72
C GLY A 121 -2.99 -6.52 18.28
N LEU A 122 -2.08 -5.90 17.52
CA LEU A 122 -1.58 -4.57 17.82
C LEU A 122 -2.47 -3.50 17.20
N GLY A 123 -3.15 -2.73 18.04
CA GLY A 123 -3.91 -1.55 17.62
C GLY A 123 -3.03 -0.31 17.50
N GLY A 124 -3.48 0.68 16.73
CA GLY A 124 -2.74 1.95 16.54
C GLY A 124 -2.42 2.69 17.85
N GLU A 125 -3.32 2.65 18.84
CA GLU A 125 -3.09 3.26 20.16
C GLU A 125 -1.94 2.59 20.91
N ALA A 126 -1.87 1.26 20.86
CA ALA A 126 -0.78 0.52 21.48
C ALA A 126 0.56 0.81 20.78
N ILE A 127 0.58 0.83 19.45
CA ILE A 127 1.78 1.17 18.67
C ILE A 127 2.25 2.58 19.01
N ALA A 128 1.33 3.55 19.05
CA ALA A 128 1.66 4.93 19.42
C ALA A 128 2.22 5.02 20.85
N SER A 129 1.64 4.28 21.81
CA SER A 129 2.14 4.19 23.19
C SER A 129 3.57 3.64 23.24
N ILE A 130 3.85 2.55 22.51
CA ILE A 130 5.19 1.93 22.44
C ILE A 130 6.21 2.91 21.83
N LEU A 131 5.89 3.52 20.68
CA LEU A 131 6.79 4.44 20.00
C LEU A 131 7.06 5.70 20.84
N LYS A 132 6.04 6.20 21.54
CA LYS A 132 6.19 7.32 22.47
C LYS A 132 7.11 6.94 23.64
N ALA A 133 6.86 5.82 24.30
CA ALA A 133 7.70 5.35 25.40
C ALA A 133 9.16 5.15 24.95
N ARG A 134 9.39 4.61 23.74
CA ARG A 134 10.72 4.43 23.15
C ARG A 134 11.50 5.73 22.92
N SER A 135 10.82 6.88 22.83
CA SER A 135 11.51 8.17 22.66
C SER A 135 12.42 8.54 23.84
N ASP A 136 12.17 7.96 25.03
CA ASP A 136 13.02 8.10 26.22
C ASP A 136 14.24 7.15 26.21
N GLY A 137 14.42 6.36 25.16
CA GLY A 137 15.53 5.41 24.97
C GLY A 137 15.06 3.98 24.67
N GLU A 138 15.99 3.10 24.32
CA GLU A 138 15.68 1.68 24.08
C GLU A 138 15.13 0.99 25.33
N PHE A 139 14.22 0.03 25.13
CA PHE A 139 13.76 -0.87 26.17
C PHE A 139 14.86 -1.88 26.53
N LYS A 140 15.20 -1.98 27.81
CA LYS A 140 16.29 -2.84 28.30
C LYS A 140 15.84 -4.20 28.81
N SER A 141 14.55 -4.33 29.12
CA SER A 141 13.94 -5.59 29.56
C SER A 141 12.42 -5.54 29.37
N LEU A 142 11.76 -6.69 29.54
CA LEU A 142 10.29 -6.74 29.56
C LEU A 142 9.70 -5.92 30.72
N ALA A 143 10.37 -5.89 31.88
CA ALA A 143 9.95 -5.07 33.02
C ALA A 143 10.03 -3.57 32.68
N ASP A 144 11.17 -3.13 32.12
CA ASP A 144 11.37 -1.75 31.65
C ASP A 144 10.34 -1.35 30.57
N PHE A 145 10.01 -2.27 29.67
CA PHE A 145 8.93 -2.05 28.70
C PHE A 145 7.58 -1.85 29.37
N CYS A 146 7.17 -2.76 30.26
CA CYS A 146 5.88 -2.70 30.96
C CYS A 146 5.75 -1.48 31.88
N ASP A 147 6.86 -1.01 32.47
CA ASP A 147 6.87 0.17 33.35
C ASP A 147 6.73 1.49 32.57
N ARG A 148 7.15 1.51 31.30
CA ARG A 148 7.19 2.73 30.47
C ARG A 148 5.98 2.91 29.57
N VAL A 149 5.32 1.83 29.14
CA VAL A 149 4.14 1.90 28.27
C VAL A 149 2.85 2.11 29.06
N ASP A 150 1.86 2.78 28.46
CA ASP A 150 0.52 2.85 29.05
C ASP A 150 -0.18 1.48 28.94
N LEU A 151 -0.25 0.74 30.05
CA LEU A 151 -0.89 -0.58 30.15
C LEU A 151 -2.41 -0.57 29.89
N ARG A 152 -3.05 0.60 29.85
CA ARG A 152 -4.45 0.71 29.39
C ARG A 152 -4.54 0.51 27.87
N ALA A 153 -3.55 0.99 27.13
CA ALA A 153 -3.45 0.83 25.69
C ALA A 153 -2.71 -0.45 25.30
N VAL A 154 -1.61 -0.78 26.00
CA VAL A 154 -0.77 -1.96 25.76
C VAL A 154 -1.16 -3.06 26.75
N THR A 155 -2.25 -3.74 26.44
CA THR A 155 -2.77 -4.83 27.29
C THR A 155 -1.98 -6.12 27.10
N ARG A 156 -2.16 -7.10 27.99
CA ARG A 156 -1.60 -8.45 27.84
C ARG A 156 -1.86 -9.06 26.45
N ARG A 157 -3.05 -8.87 25.88
CA ARG A 157 -3.43 -9.36 24.54
C ARG A 157 -2.58 -8.74 23.43
N THR A 158 -2.03 -7.55 23.66
CA THR A 158 -1.15 -6.84 22.75
C THR A 158 0.31 -7.24 22.94
N ILE A 159 0.71 -7.57 24.17
CA ILE A 159 2.08 -7.99 24.47
C ILE A 159 2.35 -9.42 23.99
N GLU A 160 1.40 -10.34 24.14
CA GLU A 160 1.59 -11.75 23.74
C GLU A 160 2.06 -11.90 22.27
N PRO A 161 1.44 -11.25 21.26
CA PRO A 161 1.91 -11.31 19.87
C PRO A 161 3.28 -10.68 19.59
N LEU A 162 3.86 -9.92 20.53
CA LEU A 162 5.21 -9.36 20.39
C LEU A 162 6.29 -10.32 20.89
N ILE A 163 5.90 -11.38 21.60
CA ILE A 163 6.81 -12.39 22.17
C ILE A 163 6.87 -13.65 21.30
N TYR A 164 5.75 -14.00 20.65
CA TYR A 164 5.58 -15.20 19.82
C TYR A 164 5.72 -14.90 18.33
#